data_AF-A0A535VU44-F1
#
_entry.id   AF-A0A535VU44-F1
#
_cell.length_a   1.000
_cell.length_b   1.000
_cell.length_c   1.000
_cell.angle_alpha   90.00
_cell.angle_beta   90.00
_cell.angle_gamma   90.00
#
_symmetry.space_group_name_H-M   'P 1'
#
loop_
_entity.id
_entity.type
_entity.pdbx_description
1 polymer ?
#
loop_
_entity_poly.entity_id
_entity_poly.type
_entity_poly.pdbx_seq_one_letter_code
_entity_poly.pdbx_strand_id
1 'polypeptide(L)'
;MAIVQLTLTSVLSCLAIPIAREPFIMPALPVWGAVLFMGVADVAFTLLAINWVQQYVSSTRAALIYALEPMWAALTGFLLAGDVLSLPAWIGCGCILLGMIVGVMRFPLTRKRIGRSGGHQQMNGIRA
;
A
#
# COMPACT_ATOMS: atom_id res chain seq x y z
N MET A 1 -6.09 -0.91 -12.64
CA MET A 1 -6.70 -0.53 -11.35
C MET A 1 -6.28 0.86 -10.88
N ALA A 2 -5.00 1.24 -10.95
CA ALA A 2 -4.53 2.56 -10.51
C ALA A 2 -5.23 3.76 -11.16
N ILE A 3 -5.52 3.72 -12.47
CA ILE A 3 -6.25 4.82 -13.15
C ILE A 3 -7.62 5.02 -12.51
N VAL A 4 -8.34 3.93 -12.21
CA VAL A 4 -9.66 3.97 -11.58
C VAL A 4 -9.57 4.50 -10.15
N GLN A 5 -8.55 4.12 -9.39
CA GLN A 5 -8.33 4.66 -8.04
C GLN A 5 -8.03 6.16 -8.08
N LEU A 6 -7.12 6.62 -8.95
CA LEU A 6 -6.77 8.03 -9.06
C LEU A 6 -7.95 8.90 -9.50
N THR A 7 -8.76 8.44 -10.46
CA THR A 7 -9.95 9.18 -10.90
C THR A 7 -11.00 9.23 -9.80
N LEU A 8 -11.27 8.11 -9.11
CA LEU A 8 -12.19 8.09 -7.98
C LEU A 8 -11.70 8.99 -6.84
N THR A 9 -10.45 8.90 -6.44
CA THR A 9 -9.88 9.75 -5.39
C THR A 9 -9.97 11.23 -5.77
N SER A 10 -9.67 11.58 -7.03
CA SER A 10 -9.79 12.96 -7.50
C SER A 10 -11.23 13.49 -7.43
N VAL A 11 -12.21 12.70 -7.90
CA VAL A 11 -13.63 13.07 -7.85
C VAL A 11 -14.12 13.18 -6.42
N LEU A 12 -13.82 12.20 -5.57
CA LEU A 12 -14.21 12.19 -4.16
C LEU A 12 -13.58 13.36 -3.40
N SER A 13 -12.31 13.66 -3.61
CA SER A 13 -11.65 14.82 -3.00
C SER A 13 -12.30 16.13 -3.43
N CYS A 14 -12.68 16.28 -4.70
CA CYS A 14 -13.40 17.47 -5.18
C CYS A 14 -14.78 17.61 -4.52
N LEU A 15 -15.53 16.51 -4.40
CA LEU A 15 -16.84 16.47 -3.73
C LEU A 15 -16.74 16.69 -2.20
N ALA A 16 -15.59 16.35 -1.59
CA ALA A 16 -15.37 16.52 -0.17
C ALA A 16 -15.14 17.99 0.24
N ILE A 17 -14.60 18.83 -0.65
CA ILE A 17 -14.34 20.26 -0.37
C ILE A 17 -15.57 21.01 0.19
N PRO A 18 -16.76 20.97 -0.45
CA PRO A 18 -17.94 21.65 0.08
C PRO A 18 -18.47 21.02 1.38
N ILE A 19 -18.22 19.72 1.61
CA ILE A 19 -18.64 19.01 2.83
C ILE A 19 -17.72 19.39 4.01
N ALA A 20 -16.41 19.50 3.76
CA ALA A 20 -15.40 19.83 4.76
C ALA A 20 -15.37 21.31 5.15
N ARG A 21 -16.04 22.18 4.38
CA ARG A 21 -16.04 23.65 4.56
C ARG A 21 -14.63 24.28 4.51
N GLU A 22 -13.72 23.63 3.81
CA GLU A 22 -12.35 24.12 3.59
C GLU A 22 -12.38 25.27 2.57
N PRO A 23 -11.66 26.38 2.80
CA PRO A 23 -11.58 27.47 1.83
C PRO A 23 -10.83 26.99 0.58
N PHE A 24 -11.48 27.08 -0.58
CA PHE A 24 -10.84 26.74 -1.85
C PHE A 24 -9.83 27.83 -2.25
N ILE A 25 -8.58 27.65 -1.83
CA ILE A 25 -7.48 28.57 -2.14
C ILE A 25 -6.69 27.99 -3.31
N MET A 26 -6.66 28.70 -4.43
CA MET A 26 -5.80 28.32 -5.55
C MET A 26 -4.33 28.57 -5.18
N PRO A 27 -3.45 27.57 -5.34
CA PRO A 27 -2.04 27.71 -5.01
C PRO A 27 -1.36 28.71 -5.95
N ALA A 28 -0.42 29.47 -5.42
CA ALA A 28 0.34 30.45 -6.19
C ALA A 28 1.15 29.78 -7.31
N LEU A 29 1.40 30.51 -8.42
CA LEU A 29 2.17 30.03 -9.57
C LEU A 29 3.45 29.23 -9.24
N PRO A 30 4.32 29.64 -8.30
CA PRO A 30 5.55 28.89 -8.00
C PRO A 30 5.31 27.49 -7.40
N VAL A 31 4.15 27.23 -6.80
CA VAL A 31 3.83 25.96 -6.14
C VAL A 31 3.48 24.87 -7.16
N TRP A 32 3.02 25.25 -8.34
CA TRP A 32 2.63 24.30 -9.40
C TRP A 32 3.77 23.38 -9.84
N GLY A 33 5.03 23.85 -9.78
CA GLY A 33 6.19 23.00 -10.03
C GLY A 33 6.28 21.84 -9.04
N ALA A 34 6.09 22.11 -7.75
CA ALA A 34 6.07 21.07 -6.71
C ALA A 34 4.87 20.13 -6.86
N VAL A 35 3.69 20.67 -7.21
CA VAL A 35 2.49 19.86 -7.47
C VAL A 35 2.70 18.89 -8.63
N LEU A 36 3.29 19.36 -9.74
CA LEU A 36 3.58 18.50 -10.88
C LEU A 36 4.64 17.46 -10.55
N PHE A 37 5.69 17.83 -9.83
CA PHE A 37 6.71 16.89 -9.39
C PHE A 37 6.10 15.79 -8.51
N MET A 38 5.30 16.16 -7.50
CA MET A 38 4.67 15.20 -6.59
C MET A 38 3.62 14.33 -7.30
N GLY A 39 2.83 14.89 -8.22
CA GLY A 39 1.86 14.11 -8.99
C GLY A 39 2.50 13.11 -9.97
N VAL A 40 3.56 13.52 -10.67
CA VAL A 40 4.18 12.71 -11.73
C VAL A 40 5.29 11.81 -11.18
N ALA A 41 6.28 12.41 -10.52
CA ALA A 41 7.48 11.70 -10.08
C ALA A 41 7.25 10.87 -8.82
N ASP A 42 6.36 11.30 -7.92
CA ASP A 42 6.03 10.53 -6.73
C ASP A 42 4.80 9.63 -6.98
N VAL A 43 3.61 10.19 -7.22
CA VAL A 43 2.38 9.39 -7.27
C VAL A 43 2.30 8.48 -8.49
N ALA A 44 2.44 9.01 -9.71
CA ALA A 44 2.28 8.21 -10.93
C ALA A 44 3.37 7.14 -11.07
N PHE A 45 4.63 7.49 -10.80
CA PHE A 45 5.75 6.55 -10.83
C PHE A 45 5.60 5.44 -9.78
N THR A 46 5.31 5.80 -8.53
CA THR A 46 5.18 4.82 -7.43
C THR A 46 4.04 3.85 -7.69
N LEU A 47 2.87 4.34 -8.13
CA LEU A 47 1.76 3.47 -8.48
C LEU A 47 2.08 2.56 -9.66
N LEU A 48 2.78 3.05 -10.67
CA LEU A 48 3.21 2.22 -11.81
C LEU A 48 4.16 1.12 -11.34
N ALA A 49 5.18 1.47 -10.55
CA ALA A 49 6.14 0.53 -10.01
C ALA A 49 5.46 -0.54 -9.14
N ILE A 50 4.53 -0.14 -8.28
CA ILE A 50 3.77 -1.04 -7.42
C ILE A 50 2.92 -2.01 -8.25
N ASN A 51 2.15 -1.52 -9.23
CA ASN A 51 1.34 -2.39 -10.08
C ASN A 51 2.22 -3.38 -10.86
N TRP A 52 3.41 -2.94 -11.28
CA TRP A 52 4.34 -3.79 -12.00
C TRP A 52 5.03 -4.82 -11.10
N VAL A 53 5.41 -4.47 -9.88
CA VAL A 53 6.11 -5.37 -8.95
C VAL A 53 5.14 -6.37 -8.29
N GLN A 54 3.88 -5.98 -8.07
CA GLN A 54 2.85 -6.84 -7.47
C GLN A 54 2.60 -8.13 -8.25
N GLN A 55 2.86 -8.17 -9.57
CA GLN A 55 2.73 -9.40 -10.36
C GLN A 55 3.86 -10.41 -10.08
N TYR A 56 4.96 -9.98 -9.46
CA TYR A 56 6.14 -10.80 -9.17
C TYR A 56 6.36 -11.06 -7.68
N VAL A 57 5.75 -10.27 -6.80
CA VAL A 57 6.00 -10.30 -5.36
C VAL A 57 4.72 -10.68 -4.61
N SER A 58 4.83 -11.62 -3.65
CA SER A 58 3.68 -11.99 -2.82
C SER A 58 3.19 -10.83 -1.97
N SER A 59 1.88 -10.75 -1.73
CA SER A 59 1.24 -9.68 -0.95
C SER A 59 1.91 -9.46 0.42
N THR A 60 2.35 -10.54 1.08
CA THR A 60 3.09 -10.46 2.36
C THR A 60 4.41 -9.71 2.22
N ARG A 61 5.19 -9.97 1.17
CA ARG A 61 6.48 -9.28 0.96
C ARG A 61 6.28 -7.81 0.63
N ALA A 62 5.28 -7.48 -0.19
CA ALA A 62 4.93 -6.08 -0.47
C ALA A 62 4.49 -5.33 0.80
N ALA A 63 3.68 -5.95 1.66
CA ALA A 63 3.26 -5.37 2.93
C ALA A 63 4.45 -5.08 3.87
N LEU A 64 5.47 -5.94 3.88
CA LEU A 64 6.70 -5.70 4.65
C LEU A 64 7.49 -4.50 4.12
N ILE A 65 7.53 -4.32 2.80
CA ILE A 65 8.17 -3.14 2.18
C ILE A 65 7.43 -1.85 2.58
N TYR A 66 6.10 -1.83 2.52
CA TYR A 66 5.32 -0.66 2.96
C TYR A 66 5.45 -0.37 4.46
N ALA A 67 5.59 -1.41 5.29
CA ALA A 67 5.81 -1.24 6.72
C ALA A 67 7.17 -0.58 7.03
N LEU A 68 8.13 -0.64 6.11
CA LEU A 68 9.44 0.02 6.23
C LEU A 68 9.42 1.49 5.78
N GLU A 69 8.42 1.91 5.01
CA GLU A 69 8.23 3.28 4.53
C GLU A 69 8.32 4.36 5.63
N PRO A 70 7.68 4.23 6.82
CA PRO A 70 7.82 5.22 7.90
C PRO A 70 9.24 5.37 8.43
N MET A 71 10.07 4.32 8.36
CA MET A 71 11.49 4.42 8.76
C MET A 71 12.28 5.24 7.75
N TRP A 72 12.03 5.02 6.45
CA TRP A 72 12.65 5.82 5.39
C TRP A 72 12.20 7.28 5.48
N ALA A 73 10.91 7.54 5.73
CA ALA A 73 10.40 8.89 5.94
C ALA A 73 11.03 9.60 7.15
N ALA A 74 11.19 8.89 8.28
CA ALA A 74 11.88 9.43 9.45
C ALA A 74 13.36 9.72 9.17
N LEU A 75 14.04 8.83 8.44
CA LEU A 75 15.45 9.00 8.08
C LEU A 75 15.65 10.17 7.11
N THR A 76 14.83 10.28 6.06
CA THR A 76 14.92 11.38 5.11
C THR A 76 14.49 12.70 5.74
N GLY A 77 13.49 12.72 6.63
CA GLY A 77 13.14 13.88 7.43
C GLY A 77 14.30 14.36 8.30
N PHE A 78 14.97 13.44 9.01
CA PHE A 78 16.17 13.76 9.78
C PHE A 78 17.31 14.30 8.90
N LEU A 79 17.60 13.67 7.76
CA LEU A 79 18.72 14.03 6.89
C LEU A 79 18.49 15.30 6.06
N LEU A 80 17.28 15.50 5.53
CA LEU A 80 16.96 16.59 4.60
C LEU A 80 16.31 17.79 5.29
N ALA A 81 15.45 17.55 6.29
CA ALA A 81 14.77 18.61 7.03
C ALA A 81 15.48 18.97 8.35
N GLY A 82 16.41 18.13 8.82
CA GLY A 82 17.09 18.33 10.11
C GLY A 82 16.18 18.06 11.31
N ASP A 83 15.01 17.44 11.10
CA ASP A 83 14.03 17.20 12.15
C ASP A 83 14.58 16.20 13.17
N VAL A 84 14.74 16.65 14.41
CA VAL A 84 15.08 15.77 15.53
C VAL A 84 13.82 15.02 15.98
N LEU A 85 13.85 13.70 15.82
CA LEU A 85 12.77 12.84 16.30
C LEU A 85 12.63 12.97 17.82
N SER A 86 11.48 13.47 18.25
CA SER A 86 11.09 13.51 19.66
C SER A 86 10.99 12.08 20.23
N LEU A 87 11.15 11.92 21.55
CA LEU A 87 11.07 10.63 22.23
C LEU A 87 9.84 9.76 21.85
N PRO A 88 8.62 10.33 21.71
CA PRO A 88 7.45 9.57 21.29
C PRO A 88 7.57 9.01 19.87
N ALA A 89 8.25 9.71 18.96
CA ALA A 89 8.46 9.25 17.58
C ALA A 89 9.38 8.03 17.54
N TRP A 90 10.41 7.99 18.40
CA TRP A 90 11.26 6.81 18.58
C TRP A 90 10.48 5.60 19.09
N ILE A 91 9.58 5.80 20.06
CA ILE A 91 8.71 4.74 20.58
C ILE A 91 7.78 4.22 19.47
N GLY A 92 7.15 5.13 18.71
CA GLY A 92 6.31 4.77 17.57
C GLY A 92 7.06 3.96 16.51
N CYS A 93 8.28 4.39 16.16
CA CYS A 93 9.14 3.67 15.21
C CYS A 93 9.49 2.26 15.71
N GLY A 94 9.82 2.13 17.01
CA GLY A 94 10.04 0.84 17.67
C GLY A 94 8.81 -0.08 17.65
N CYS A 95 7.61 0.46 17.89
CA CYS A 95 6.37 -0.29 17.83
C CYS A 95 6.06 -0.82 16.41
N ILE A 96 6.29 0.00 15.37
CA ILE A 96 6.10 -0.41 13.97
C ILE A 96 7.06 -1.57 13.62
N LEU A 97 8.33 -1.42 13.96
CA LEU A 97 9.36 -2.45 13.77
C LEU A 97 9.00 -3.75 14.49
N LEU A 98 8.58 -3.66 15.74
CA LEU A 98 8.18 -4.83 16.53
C LEU A 98 6.95 -5.51 15.93
N GLY A 99 5.94 -4.74 15.52
CA GLY A 99 4.76 -5.25 14.83
C GLY A 99 5.12 -5.96 13.52
N MET A 100 6.06 -5.41 12.74
CA MET A 100 6.55 -6.02 11.51
C MET A 100 7.27 -7.35 11.79
N ILE A 101 8.18 -7.39 12.77
CA ILE A 101 8.92 -8.62 13.15
C ILE A 101 7.96 -9.71 13.60
N VAL A 102 6.96 -9.38 14.42
CA VAL A 102 5.90 -10.31 14.82
C VAL A 102 5.07 -10.77 13.62
N GLY A 103 4.76 -9.87 12.68
CA GLY A 103 4.04 -10.18 11.45
C GLY A 103 4.79 -11.13 10.52
N VAL A 104 6.11 -10.97 10.38
CA VAL A 104 6.98 -11.92 9.65
C VAL A 104 7.00 -13.29 10.30
N MET A 105 7.00 -13.33 11.64
CA MET A 105 7.03 -14.59 12.40
C MET A 105 5.67 -15.29 12.49
N ARG A 106 4.56 -14.63 12.16
CA ARG A 106 3.23 -15.25 12.24
C ARG A 106 2.90 -16.11 11.02
N PHE A 107 3.15 -17.41 11.24
CA PHE A 107 2.39 -18.61 10.86
C PHE A 107 1.93 -18.77 9.40
N PRO A 108 2.27 -19.90 8.74
CA PRO A 108 1.53 -20.32 7.56
C PRO A 108 0.08 -20.52 8.01
N LEU A 109 -0.80 -19.62 7.58
CA LEU A 109 -2.24 -19.88 7.61
C LEU A 109 -2.42 -21.17 6.81
N THR A 110 -2.61 -22.28 7.52
CA THR A 110 -2.99 -23.56 6.94
C THR A 110 -4.25 -23.30 6.14
N ARG A 111 -4.08 -23.08 4.84
CA ARG A 111 -5.16 -23.13 3.88
C ARG A 111 -5.62 -24.58 3.93
N LYS A 112 -6.63 -24.85 4.76
CA LYS A 112 -7.35 -26.11 4.76
C LYS A 112 -7.93 -26.21 3.35
N ARG A 113 -7.21 -26.91 2.48
CA ARG A 113 -7.67 -27.26 1.14
C ARG A 113 -8.94 -28.05 1.39
N ILE A 114 -10.09 -27.41 1.22
CA ILE A 114 -11.39 -28.09 1.26
C ILE A 114 -11.27 -29.18 0.21
N GLY A 115 -11.13 -30.42 0.70
CA GLY A 115 -11.04 -31.60 -0.11
C GLY A 115 -12.34 -31.71 -0.89
N ARG A 116 -12.29 -31.39 -2.18
CA ARG A 116 -13.12 -32.07 -3.16
C ARG A 116 -12.42 -33.39 -3.47
N SER A 117 -12.67 -34.42 -2.66
CA SER A 117 -12.45 -35.80 -3.09
C SER A 117 -13.34 -36.77 -2.34
N GLY A 118 -13.93 -37.70 -3.11
CA GLY A 118 -14.77 -38.82 -2.70
C GLY A 118 -16.22 -38.59 -3.13
N GLY A 119 -16.81 -39.31 -4.06
CA GLY A 119 -16.51 -40.55 -4.81
C GLY A 119 -17.77 -40.79 -5.68
N HIS A 120 -17.81 -41.59 -6.73
CA HIS A 120 -17.53 -43.00 -6.78
C HIS A 120 -17.58 -43.45 -8.25
N GLN A 121 -16.70 -44.38 -8.61
CA GLN A 121 -16.90 -45.27 -9.74
C GLN A 121 -18.22 -46.05 -9.60
N GLN A 122 -19.05 -45.97 -10.64
CA GLN A 122 -20.01 -46.98 -11.12
C GLN A 122 -20.24 -46.59 -12.59
N MET A 123 -19.96 -47.37 -13.62
CA MET A 123 -20.25 -48.78 -13.79
C MET A 123 -19.35 -49.36 -14.88
N ASN A 124 -18.80 -50.53 -14.59
CA ASN A 124 -18.23 -51.48 -15.55
C ASN A 124 -19.39 -52.13 -16.34
N GLY A 125 -19.20 -52.43 -17.63
CA GLY A 125 -20.19 -53.13 -18.48
C GLY A 125 -19.99 -52.79 -19.96
N ILE A 126 -19.04 -53.42 -20.64
CA ILE A 126 -19.30 -54.59 -21.51
C ILE A 126 -20.44 -54.32 -22.50
N ARG A 127 -20.05 -53.99 -23.74
CA ARG A 127 -20.58 -54.44 -25.05
C ARG A 127 -19.88 -53.55 -26.10
N ALA A 128 -18.89 -54.09 -26.82
CA ALA A 128 -19.04 -54.89 -28.04
C ALA A 128 -19.58 -54.02 -29.18
#